data_AF-A2Q1C3-F1
#
_entry.id   AF-A2Q1C3-F1
#
_cell.length_a   1.000
_cell.length_b   1.000
_cell.length_c   1.000
_cell.angle_alpha   90.00
_cell.angle_beta   90.00
_cell.angle_gamma   90.00
#
_symmetry.space_group_name_H-M   'P 1'
#
loop_
_entity.id
_entity.type
_entity.pdbx_description
1 polymer ?
#
loop_
_entity_poly.entity_id
_entity_poly.type
_entity_poly.pdbx_seq_one_letter_code
_entity_poly.pdbx_strand_id
1 'polypeptide(L)' 'MDKIIPSNQLTFFKGRQLVDGVVAVNEVVDLAKKTKQSCLIFKVDFENAYHSMS' A
#
# COMPACT_ATOMS: atom_id res chain seq x y z
N MET A 1 22.84 4.44 -1.44
CA MET A 1 22.00 5.02 -2.50
C MET A 1 20.57 4.71 -2.17
N ASP A 2 19.80 5.73 -1.79
CA ASP A 2 18.38 5.54 -1.53
C ASP A 2 17.67 5.21 -2.85
N LYS A 3 16.80 4.20 -2.81
CA LYS A 3 15.97 3.84 -3.96
C LYS A 3 14.90 4.92 -4.14
N ILE A 4 14.85 5.52 -5.33
CA ILE A 4 13.81 6.49 -5.71
C ILE A 4 12.41 5.84 -5.69
N ILE A 5 12.34 4.54 -5.99
CA ILE A 5 11.09 3.76 -5.98
C ILE A 5 11.14 2.80 -4.80
N PRO A 6 10.30 2.98 -3.76
CA PRO A 6 10.28 2.09 -2.62
C PRO A 6 9.68 0.73 -2.99
N SER A 7 9.98 -0.31 -2.21
CA SER A 7 9.48 -1.68 -2.48
C SER A 7 7.96 -1.83 -2.30
N ASN A 8 7.35 -0.96 -1.49
CA ASN A 8 5.92 -0.98 -1.18
C ASN A 8 5.04 -0.20 -2.18
N GLN A 9 5.61 0.47 -3.18
CA GLN A 9 4.81 1.13 -4.24
C GLN A 9 4.47 0.14 -5.35
N LEU A 10 3.26 -0.40 -5.32
CA LEU A 10 2.90 -1.55 -6.17
C LEU A 10 2.23 -1.17 -7.49
N THR A 11 1.76 0.06 -7.61
CA THR A 11 1.05 0.54 -8.81
C THR A 11 2.02 1.23 -9.78
N PHE A 12 1.67 1.25 -11.08
CA PHE A 12 2.38 1.96 -12.16
C PHE A 12 3.83 1.53 -12.46
N PHE A 13 4.30 0.39 -11.94
CA PHE A 13 5.63 -0.15 -12.26
C PHE A 13 5.57 -1.51 -12.93
N LYS A 14 6.41 -1.70 -13.95
CA LYS A 14 6.55 -2.98 -14.65
C LYS A 14 6.95 -4.08 -13.66
N GLY A 15 6.22 -5.19 -13.70
CA GLY A 15 6.49 -6.36 -12.86
C GLY A 15 5.92 -6.29 -11.44
N ARG A 16 5.09 -5.28 -11.12
CA ARG A 16 4.30 -5.23 -9.88
C ARG A 16 2.81 -5.28 -10.22
N GLN A 17 2.05 -6.09 -9.49
CA GLN A 17 0.61 -6.26 -9.73
C GLN A 17 -0.20 -5.58 -8.64
N LEU A 18 -1.38 -5.06 -9.01
CA LEU A 18 -2.33 -4.50 -8.04
C LEU A 18 -2.75 -5.53 -6.98
N VAL A 19 -2.80 -6.80 -7.38
CA VAL A 19 -3.16 -7.93 -6.50
C VAL A 19 -2.15 -8.09 -5.36
N ASP A 20 -0.86 -7.83 -5.61
CA ASP A 20 0.18 -7.93 -4.59
C ASP A 20 -0.12 -7.01 -3.40
N GLY A 21 -0.70 -5.83 -3.66
CA GLY A 21 -1.06 -4.87 -2.62
C GLY A 21 -2.26 -5.30 -1.79
N VAL A 22 -3.25 -5.91 -2.44
CA VAL A 22 -4.44 -6.44 -1.78
C VAL A 22 -4.07 -7.61 -0.87
N VAL A 23 -3.21 -8.53 -1.35
CA VAL A 23 -2.73 -9.68 -0.58
C VAL A 23 -1.92 -9.21 0.63
N ALA A 24 -0.98 -8.27 0.44
CA ALA A 24 -0.17 -7.75 1.54
C ALA A 24 -1.00 -7.12 2.66
N VAL A 25 -2.00 -6.29 2.32
CA VAL A 25 -2.91 -5.71 3.33
C VAL A 25 -3.71 -6.80 4.04
N ASN A 26 -4.21 -7.79 3.30
CA ASN A 26 -4.99 -8.88 3.89
C ASN A 26 -4.16 -9.72 4.88
N GLU A 27 -2.91 -10.03 4.55
CA GLU A 27 -1.98 -10.74 5.44
C GLU A 27 -1.68 -9.96 6.72
N VAL A 28 -1.45 -8.64 6.62
CA VAL A 28 -1.22 -7.77 7.79
C VAL A 28 -2.45 -7.76 8.71
N VAL A 29 -3.65 -7.66 8.14
CA VAL A 29 -4.90 -7.69 8.90
C VAL A 29 -5.13 -9.04 9.57
N ASP A 30 -4.90 -10.13 8.84
CA ASP A 30 -5.02 -11.48 9.39
C ASP A 30 -4.00 -11.73 10.52
N LEU A 31 -2.76 -11.28 10.34
CA LEU A 31 -1.73 -11.36 11.37
C LEU A 31 -2.14 -10.59 12.63
N ALA A 32 -2.58 -9.33 12.49
CA ALA A 32 -3.01 -8.53 13.64
C ALA A 32 -4.19 -9.16 14.40
N LYS A 33 -5.15 -9.76 13.68
CA LYS A 33 -6.25 -10.54 14.28
C LYS A 33 -5.72 -11.74 15.06
N LYS A 34 -4.81 -12.52 14.46
CA LYS A 34 -4.22 -13.72 15.09
C LYS A 34 -3.40 -13.39 16.33
N THR A 35 -2.67 -12.26 16.32
CA THR A 35 -1.85 -11.81 17.46
C THR A 35 -2.64 -11.00 18.50
N LYS A 36 -3.94 -10.78 18.28
CA LYS A 36 -4.82 -9.95 19.13
C LYS A 36 -4.28 -8.52 19.32
N GLN A 37 -3.61 -7.99 18.30
CA GLN A 37 -3.10 -6.62 18.28
C GLN A 37 -4.15 -5.67 17.69
N SER A 38 -4.23 -4.45 18.24
CA SER A 38 -5.04 -3.39 17.64
C SER A 38 -4.44 -2.99 16.29
N CYS A 39 -5.28 -2.94 15.24
CA CYS A 39 -4.89 -2.55 13.89
C CYS A 39 -5.80 -1.41 13.40
N LEU A 40 -5.19 -0.37 12.83
CA LEU A 40 -5.89 0.73 12.15
C LEU A 40 -5.40 0.78 10.71
N ILE A 41 -6.32 0.70 9.75
CA ILE A 41 -6.03 0.88 8.32
C ILE A 41 -6.49 2.27 7.93
N PHE A 42 -5.55 3.10 7.50
CA PHE A 42 -5.86 4.41 6.96
C PHE A 42 -5.89 4.35 5.43
N LYS A 43 -7.10 4.23 4.87
CA LYS A 43 -7.32 4.32 3.43
C LYS A 43 -7.46 5.79 3.04
N VAL A 44 -6.50 6.30 2.29
CA VAL A 44 -6.49 7.67 1.79
C VAL A 44 -6.40 7.66 0.27
N ASP A 45 -7.15 8.55 -0.36
CA ASP A 45 -7.17 8.78 -1.80
C ASP A 45 -7.09 10.30 -2.04
N PHE A 46 -6.42 10.72 -3.11
CA PHE A 46 -6.30 12.13 -3.48
C PHE A 46 -7.37 12.50 -4.51
N GLU A 47 -8.11 13.58 -4.24
CA GLU A 47 -8.97 14.18 -5.24
C GLU A 47 -8.12 14.81 -6.34
N ASN A 48 -8.30 14.40 -7.60
CA ASN A 48 -7.59 14.93 -8.75
C ASN A 48 -6.05 14.99 -8.59
N ALA A 49 -5.44 13.88 -8.16
CA ALA A 49 -4.01 13.78 -7.85
C ALA A 49 -3.06 14.40 -8.90
N TYR A 50 -3.40 14.31 -10.19
CA TYR A 50 -2.60 14.88 -11.28
C TYR A 50 -2.71 16.41 -11.40
N HIS A 51 -3.85 17.00 -11.03
CA HIS A 51 -4.06 18.44 -11.06
C HIS A 51 -3.52 19.14 -9.81
N SER A 52 -3.43 18.42 -8.70
CA SER A 52 -2.90 18.93 -7.43
C SER A 52 -1.38 18.85 -7.30
N MET A 53 -0.66 18.53 -8.39
CA MET A 53 0.80 18.60 -8.42
C MET A 53 1.22 20.05 -8.59
N SER A 54 1.77 20.65 -7.52
CA SER A 54 2.37 21.98 -7.55
C SER A 54 3.83 21.95 -7.99
#